data_AF-A0A482XA25-F1
#
_entry.id   AF-A0A482XA25-F1
#
_cell.length_a   1.000
_cell.length_b   1.000
_cell.length_c   1.000
_cell.angle_alpha   90.00
_cell.angle_beta   90.00
_cell.angle_gamma   90.00
#
_symmetry.space_group_name_H-M   'P 1'
#
loop_
_entity.id
_entity.type
_entity.pdbx_description
1 polymer ?
#
loop_
_entity_poly.entity_id
_entity_poly.type
_entity_poly.pdbx_seq_one_letter_code
_entity_poly.pdbx_strand_id
1 'polypeptide(L)'
;MTKVNTICISENDVHSEKHFSERDRTLFDVLMDDYRKIFNPDTMVCQDICKTPLRYANTYTPHSVIANSTTVPYEFPGDLDEQTVEFFKNWTENLPSNDVKSLTLIGQEEVYSLAVRTKQRYPQFFKSNYSELQHEFRSSIKQRTRDSAFHFARGLFPDELHKVKFDSSNKDDFVLRFHTRCRLWSKTIDRNTSTYHQLDKFMSGPTMAEALIRISDRLGLNYTLDYSEVKLALRYCASQSAWNSEDSPWCHVFSEEELKIIDHADDIRKYYLHSYPSEINYKQACPLVRAMLKFLSTKDPHEELKARFLFSHSGSMLKFITAMGLFEEKSHLTEHDWHNKTWRGSFIDAFASNYAAILYRCSDNVDKVLTLYQERPMVLKNCDSILCPLEVLQATYRDYLDCNFDRICRNKKRNKGSH
;
A
#
# COMPACT_ATOMS: atom_id res chain seq x y z
N MET A 1 18.41 -48.76 5.37
CA MET A 1 17.93 -49.63 4.26
C MET A 1 17.09 -48.78 3.32
N THR A 2 17.27 -48.97 2.02
CA THR A 2 16.80 -48.06 0.97
C THR A 2 15.59 -48.63 0.22
N LYS A 3 14.61 -47.77 -0.11
CA LYS A 3 13.65 -47.79 -1.24
C LYS A 3 12.62 -46.70 -0.91
N VAL A 4 12.58 -45.54 -1.57
CA VAL A 4 12.38 -45.28 -3.01
C VAL A 4 11.16 -46.02 -3.54
N ASN A 5 10.07 -45.25 -3.71
CA ASN A 5 9.13 -45.41 -4.81
C ASN A 5 8.94 -44.02 -5.43
N THR A 6 9.59 -43.81 -6.56
CA THR A 6 9.38 -42.67 -7.45
C THR A 6 8.32 -43.05 -8.48
N ILE A 7 7.31 -42.21 -8.71
CA ILE A 7 6.59 -42.16 -9.99
C ILE A 7 6.43 -40.69 -10.37
N CYS A 8 6.87 -40.35 -11.59
CA CYS A 8 6.90 -39.01 -12.16
C CYS A 8 5.89 -38.86 -13.31
N ILE A 9 5.40 -37.65 -13.57
CA ILE A 9 5.05 -37.07 -14.90
C ILE A 9 5.08 -35.52 -14.70
N SER A 10 5.71 -34.66 -15.52
CA SER A 10 6.74 -34.79 -16.57
C SER A 10 7.46 -33.45 -16.74
N GLU A 11 8.71 -33.49 -17.17
CA GLU A 11 9.35 -32.43 -17.98
C GLU A 11 9.68 -33.05 -19.37
N ASN A 12 10.06 -32.24 -20.36
CA ASN A 12 10.24 -32.54 -21.79
C ASN A 12 8.94 -32.50 -22.65
N ASP A 13 8.92 -32.00 -23.90
CA ASP A 13 10.05 -31.56 -24.75
C ASP A 13 9.63 -30.63 -25.93
N VAL A 14 10.63 -30.02 -26.60
CA VAL A 14 10.60 -29.51 -28.01
C VAL A 14 9.70 -28.28 -28.30
N HIS A 15 10.12 -27.20 -29.00
CA HIS A 15 11.34 -26.89 -29.76
C HIS A 15 11.78 -25.42 -29.56
N SER A 16 13.00 -25.11 -29.98
CA SER A 16 13.57 -23.75 -29.98
C SER A 16 13.10 -22.90 -31.17
N GLU A 17 12.74 -21.64 -30.90
CA GLU A 17 13.37 -20.52 -31.62
C GLU A 17 14.23 -19.74 -30.63
N LYS A 18 15.49 -19.51 -31.01
CA LYS A 18 16.50 -18.78 -30.22
C LYS A 18 16.86 -17.50 -30.96
N HIS A 19 17.34 -16.52 -30.18
CA HIS A 19 17.66 -15.13 -30.51
C HIS A 19 16.44 -14.21 -30.28
N PHE A 20 16.46 -13.31 -29.29
CA PHE A 20 17.61 -12.53 -28.82
C PHE A 20 18.45 -13.11 -27.67
N SER A 21 19.70 -12.63 -27.61
CA SER A 21 20.78 -13.03 -26.70
C SER A 21 20.99 -12.03 -25.56
N GLU A 22 21.49 -12.52 -24.43
CA GLU A 22 22.31 -11.83 -23.41
C GLU A 22 22.57 -10.32 -23.57
N ARG A 23 21.53 -9.52 -23.26
CA ARG A 23 21.46 -8.11 -22.86
C ARG A 23 19.95 -7.78 -22.94
N ASP A 24 19.23 -7.38 -21.90
CA ASP A 24 19.67 -6.65 -20.71
C ASP A 24 19.19 -7.27 -19.38
N ARG A 25 20.07 -7.18 -18.38
CA ARG A 25 19.68 -7.17 -16.96
C ARG A 25 19.24 -5.76 -16.57
N THR A 26 18.84 -5.61 -15.31
CA THR A 26 18.69 -4.33 -14.58
C THR A 26 17.43 -3.51 -14.86
N LEU A 27 16.45 -3.70 -13.97
CA LEU A 27 15.63 -2.61 -13.41
C LEU A 27 15.10 -3.09 -12.05
N PHE A 28 14.37 -4.20 -12.06
CA PHE A 28 13.84 -4.82 -10.84
C PHE A 28 14.96 -5.32 -9.91
N ASP A 29 16.01 -5.92 -10.45
CA ASP A 29 17.17 -6.36 -9.66
C ASP A 29 17.98 -5.19 -9.07
N VAL A 30 17.97 -3.99 -9.68
CA VAL A 30 18.67 -2.81 -9.14
C VAL A 30 17.89 -2.21 -7.98
N LEU A 31 16.57 -2.07 -8.13
CA LEU A 31 15.65 -1.72 -7.03
C LEU A 31 15.75 -2.72 -5.86
N MET A 32 16.03 -4.00 -6.15
CA MET A 32 16.21 -5.06 -5.15
C MET A 32 17.65 -5.20 -4.62
N ASP A 33 18.66 -4.61 -5.27
CA ASP A 33 20.04 -4.56 -4.77
C ASP A 33 20.27 -3.34 -3.86
N ASP A 34 19.61 -2.20 -4.10
CA ASP A 34 19.51 -1.13 -3.10
C ASP A 34 18.77 -1.63 -1.84
N TYR A 35 17.74 -2.47 -2.04
CA TYR A 35 17.03 -3.16 -0.95
C TYR A 35 17.96 -4.09 -0.12
N ARG A 36 19.03 -4.64 -0.72
CA ARG A 36 20.07 -5.43 -0.01
C ARG A 36 21.14 -4.57 0.66
N LYS A 37 21.48 -3.40 0.10
CA LYS A 37 22.57 -2.55 0.61
C LYS A 37 22.19 -1.68 1.81
N ILE A 38 20.90 -1.38 1.98
CA ILE A 38 20.40 -0.54 3.10
C ILE A 38 20.29 -1.33 4.42
N PHE A 39 20.22 -2.67 4.37
CA PHE A 39 20.13 -3.53 5.55
C PHE A 39 21.22 -4.60 5.54
N ASN A 40 22.27 -4.39 6.34
CA ASN A 40 23.31 -5.41 6.53
C ASN A 40 22.70 -6.69 7.17
N PRO A 41 22.73 -7.86 6.51
CA PRO A 41 22.11 -9.10 7.00
C PRO A 41 23.05 -10.00 7.82
N ASP A 42 24.28 -9.58 8.16
CA ASP A 42 25.38 -10.41 8.69
C ASP A 42 25.14 -11.13 10.04
N THR A 43 23.91 -11.15 10.58
CA THR A 43 23.56 -11.92 11.79
C THR A 43 22.27 -12.75 11.68
N MET A 44 21.91 -13.31 10.52
CA MET A 44 20.98 -14.46 10.46
C MET A 44 21.27 -15.42 9.30
N VAL A 45 21.87 -16.57 9.63
CA VAL A 45 22.15 -17.67 8.68
C VAL A 45 20.98 -18.66 8.65
N CYS A 46 20.33 -18.78 7.50
CA CYS A 46 20.04 -20.06 6.81
C CYS A 46 19.38 -19.75 5.44
N GLN A 47 19.96 -20.27 4.36
CA GLN A 47 19.42 -20.26 2.98
C GLN A 47 18.29 -21.32 2.87
N ASP A 48 17.33 -21.32 1.91
CA ASP A 48 17.49 -21.10 0.47
C ASP A 48 16.40 -20.26 -0.26
N ILE A 49 16.95 -19.51 -1.22
CA ILE A 49 16.47 -18.95 -2.50
C ILE A 49 15.03 -19.28 -2.96
N CYS A 50 14.23 -18.24 -3.20
CA CYS A 50 13.11 -18.21 -4.16
C CYS A 50 13.33 -17.13 -5.23
N LYS A 51 12.93 -17.40 -6.49
CA LYS A 51 12.96 -16.45 -7.62
C LYS A 51 11.56 -15.88 -7.94
N THR A 52 11.55 -14.76 -8.69
CA THR A 52 10.41 -14.03 -9.31
C THR A 52 9.37 -13.33 -8.40
N PRO A 53 9.36 -11.99 -8.35
CA PRO A 53 8.32 -11.14 -7.73
C PRO A 53 7.51 -10.30 -8.77
N LEU A 54 6.31 -9.78 -8.42
CA LEU A 54 5.70 -8.48 -8.85
C LEU A 54 4.16 -8.38 -8.62
N ARG A 55 3.65 -7.22 -8.14
CA ARG A 55 2.40 -6.49 -8.54
C ARG A 55 1.92 -5.44 -7.50
N TYR A 56 1.28 -4.36 -7.98
CA TYR A 56 0.64 -3.22 -7.25
C TYR A 56 -0.40 -2.50 -8.16
N ALA A 57 -1.15 -1.46 -7.70
CA ALA A 57 -2.38 -0.98 -8.39
C ALA A 57 -2.77 0.54 -8.40
N ASN A 58 -3.66 0.95 -9.35
CA ASN A 58 -4.88 1.83 -9.33
C ASN A 58 -4.91 3.26 -8.64
N THR A 59 -5.73 4.31 -8.94
CA THR A 59 -6.89 4.62 -9.85
C THR A 59 -6.97 6.14 -10.24
N TYR A 60 -7.70 6.51 -11.33
CA TYR A 60 -8.65 7.65 -11.54
C TYR A 60 -8.47 8.48 -12.84
N THR A 61 -9.59 8.70 -13.56
CA THR A 61 -9.73 9.30 -14.91
C THR A 61 -9.85 10.84 -14.96
N PRO A 62 -9.42 11.46 -16.07
CA PRO A 62 -10.36 12.20 -16.94
C PRO A 62 -10.09 12.01 -18.45
N HIS A 63 -10.90 12.67 -19.30
CA HIS A 63 -11.00 12.48 -20.76
C HIS A 63 -9.89 13.09 -21.63
N SER A 64 -9.88 12.60 -22.89
CA SER A 64 -9.42 13.20 -24.16
C SER A 64 -7.92 13.29 -24.48
N VAL A 65 -7.34 12.20 -25.02
CA VAL A 65 -6.44 12.21 -26.20
C VAL A 65 -6.53 10.86 -26.95
N ILE A 66 -7.50 10.65 -27.86
CA ILE A 66 -7.36 9.72 -29.02
C ILE A 66 -8.22 10.20 -30.20
N ALA A 67 -7.55 10.59 -31.28
CA ALA A 67 -7.95 10.50 -32.69
C ALA A 67 -6.63 10.51 -33.49
N ASN A 68 -6.46 9.85 -34.64
CA ASN A 68 -7.43 9.33 -35.59
C ASN A 68 -6.77 8.18 -36.39
N SER A 69 -7.52 7.18 -36.88
CA SER A 69 -6.95 6.13 -37.73
C SER A 69 -7.00 6.49 -39.21
N THR A 70 -5.83 6.71 -39.82
CA THR A 70 -5.68 6.78 -41.28
C THR A 70 -4.46 5.99 -41.72
N THR A 71 -4.66 5.09 -42.69
CA THR A 71 -3.66 4.17 -43.22
C THR A 71 -2.64 4.87 -44.12
N VAL A 72 -1.55 5.30 -43.50
CA VAL A 72 -0.25 5.64 -44.11
C VAL A 72 0.80 4.97 -43.20
N PRO A 73 1.95 4.48 -43.68
CA PRO A 73 3.04 4.09 -42.79
C PRO A 73 3.51 5.33 -42.02
N TYR A 74 2.99 5.47 -40.80
CA TYR A 74 3.39 6.51 -39.86
C TYR A 74 4.75 6.12 -39.29
N GLU A 75 5.80 6.75 -39.79
CA GLU A 75 7.11 6.73 -39.11
C GLU A 75 6.92 7.42 -37.76
N PHE A 76 7.00 6.65 -36.68
CA PHE A 76 6.90 7.15 -35.33
C PHE A 76 8.17 7.98 -35.03
N PRO A 77 8.07 9.29 -34.76
CA PRO A 77 9.24 10.17 -34.72
C PRO A 77 9.95 10.23 -33.36
N GLY A 78 9.56 9.38 -32.40
CA GLY A 78 10.15 9.31 -31.05
C GLY A 78 10.89 8.00 -30.77
N ASP A 79 11.56 7.96 -29.63
CA ASP A 79 12.46 6.86 -29.23
C ASP A 79 11.75 5.64 -28.57
N LEU A 80 10.50 5.36 -28.93
CA LEU A 80 9.86 4.08 -28.54
C LEU A 80 10.37 2.95 -29.44
N ASP A 81 10.55 1.76 -28.85
CA ASP A 81 10.84 0.55 -29.62
C ASP A 81 9.64 0.11 -30.48
N GLU A 82 9.92 -0.65 -31.54
CA GLU A 82 8.92 -1.09 -32.52
C GLU A 82 7.79 -1.93 -31.90
N GLN A 83 8.10 -2.73 -30.87
CA GLN A 83 7.10 -3.55 -30.16
C GLN A 83 6.16 -2.67 -29.33
N THR A 84 6.68 -1.66 -28.63
CA THR A 84 5.86 -0.68 -27.90
C THR A 84 5.00 0.16 -28.85
N VAL A 85 5.52 0.57 -30.00
CA VAL A 85 4.73 1.27 -31.03
C VAL A 85 3.60 0.38 -31.55
N GLU A 86 3.85 -0.92 -31.77
CA GLU A 86 2.81 -1.87 -32.20
C GLU A 86 1.80 -2.17 -31.08
N PHE A 87 2.22 -2.19 -29.80
CA PHE A 87 1.30 -2.24 -28.67
C PHE A 87 0.39 -1.00 -28.64
N PHE A 88 0.90 0.20 -28.88
CA PHE A 88 0.08 1.42 -28.95
C PHE A 88 -0.94 1.40 -30.09
N LYS A 89 -0.58 0.90 -31.29
CA LYS A 89 -1.53 0.78 -32.42
C LYS A 89 -2.69 -0.17 -32.12
N ASN A 90 -2.43 -1.24 -31.39
CA ASN A 90 -3.43 -2.26 -31.03
C ASN A 90 -4.12 -1.98 -29.68
N TRP A 91 -3.74 -0.90 -28.99
CA TRP A 91 -4.30 -0.54 -27.69
C TRP A 91 -5.71 0.03 -27.81
N THR A 92 -6.62 -0.47 -26.99
CA THR A 92 -7.97 0.10 -26.83
C THR A 92 -8.29 0.31 -25.35
N GLU A 93 -9.09 1.33 -25.05
CA GLU A 93 -9.51 1.65 -23.68
C GLU A 93 -10.56 0.64 -23.19
N ASN A 94 -10.10 -0.55 -22.77
CA ASN A 94 -10.94 -1.67 -22.34
C ASN A 94 -11.30 -1.64 -20.84
N LEU A 95 -11.09 -0.52 -20.15
CA LEU A 95 -11.43 -0.36 -18.73
C LEU A 95 -12.93 -0.05 -18.58
N PRO A 96 -13.71 -0.84 -17.79
CA PRO A 96 -15.16 -0.66 -17.75
C PRO A 96 -15.57 0.62 -17.01
N SER A 97 -16.21 1.52 -17.76
CA SER A 97 -16.66 2.84 -17.30
C SER A 97 -17.67 2.84 -16.15
N ASN A 98 -18.33 1.71 -15.89
CA ASN A 98 -19.36 1.58 -14.86
C ASN A 98 -18.84 1.14 -13.49
N ASP A 99 -17.62 0.58 -13.38
CA ASP A 99 -17.13 -0.04 -12.13
C ASP A 99 -16.15 0.85 -11.33
N VAL A 100 -16.46 2.15 -11.31
CA VAL A 100 -15.55 3.21 -10.83
C VAL A 100 -15.31 3.12 -9.33
N LYS A 101 -14.06 2.81 -8.95
CA LYS A 101 -13.54 2.72 -7.55
C LYS A 101 -13.97 1.46 -6.77
N SER A 102 -14.39 0.42 -7.50
CA SER A 102 -14.60 -0.95 -7.00
C SER A 102 -13.28 -1.70 -6.73
N LEU A 103 -13.40 -2.88 -6.12
CA LEU A 103 -12.27 -3.80 -5.92
C LEU A 103 -12.15 -4.74 -7.13
N THR A 104 -11.06 -4.62 -7.89
CA THR A 104 -10.78 -5.47 -9.07
C THR A 104 -10.58 -6.93 -8.67
N LEU A 105 -10.70 -7.86 -9.64
CA LEU A 105 -10.43 -9.30 -9.40
C LEU A 105 -9.01 -9.53 -8.84
N ILE A 106 -8.03 -8.73 -9.27
CA ILE A 106 -6.66 -8.80 -8.75
C ILE A 106 -6.64 -8.35 -7.28
N GLY A 107 -7.27 -7.22 -6.93
CA GLY A 107 -7.36 -6.77 -5.54
C GLY A 107 -8.17 -7.70 -4.62
N GLN A 108 -9.12 -8.45 -5.17
CA GLN A 108 -9.82 -9.53 -4.47
C GLN A 108 -8.86 -10.69 -4.14
N GLU A 109 -8.02 -11.09 -5.10
CA GLU A 109 -7.04 -12.16 -4.93
C GLU A 109 -5.88 -11.75 -4.01
N GLU A 110 -5.34 -10.53 -4.12
CA GLU A 110 -4.31 -10.01 -3.21
C GLU A 110 -4.72 -10.14 -1.73
N VAL A 111 -5.94 -9.73 -1.42
CA VAL A 111 -6.47 -9.73 -0.05
C VAL A 111 -6.85 -11.13 0.43
N TYR A 112 -7.33 -12.00 -0.47
CA TYR A 112 -7.53 -13.43 -0.17
C TYR A 112 -6.19 -14.13 0.11
N SER A 113 -5.19 -13.95 -0.76
CA SER A 113 -3.85 -14.51 -0.61
C SER A 113 -3.13 -14.00 0.66
N LEU A 114 -3.32 -12.73 1.04
CA LEU A 114 -2.84 -12.19 2.33
C LEU A 114 -3.47 -12.92 3.53
N ALA A 115 -4.76 -13.21 3.48
CA ALA A 115 -5.45 -13.98 4.51
C ALA A 115 -4.97 -15.44 4.57
N VAL A 116 -4.76 -16.10 3.42
CA VAL A 116 -4.19 -17.46 3.36
C VAL A 116 -2.81 -17.51 4.03
N ARG A 117 -1.91 -16.56 3.71
CA ARG A 117 -0.60 -16.46 4.38
C ARG A 117 -0.72 -16.16 5.87
N THR A 118 -1.68 -15.35 6.27
CA THR A 118 -1.96 -15.05 7.69
C THR A 118 -2.44 -16.30 8.44
N LYS A 119 -3.32 -17.12 7.84
CA LYS A 119 -3.76 -18.41 8.37
C LYS A 119 -2.60 -19.40 8.51
N GLN A 120 -1.76 -19.50 7.48
CA GLN A 120 -0.57 -20.36 7.46
C GLN A 120 0.50 -19.93 8.47
N ARG A 121 0.67 -18.63 8.74
CA ARG A 121 1.62 -18.09 9.73
C ARG A 121 1.15 -18.29 11.18
N TYR A 122 -0.17 -18.32 11.42
CA TYR A 122 -0.75 -18.45 12.75
C TYR A 122 -1.77 -19.61 12.86
N PRO A 123 -1.41 -20.85 12.50
CA PRO A 123 -2.35 -21.97 12.44
C PRO A 123 -2.98 -22.27 13.80
N GLN A 124 -2.26 -22.09 14.91
CA GLN A 124 -2.79 -22.25 16.27
C GLN A 124 -3.93 -21.29 16.62
N PHE A 125 -3.98 -20.13 15.98
CA PHE A 125 -4.98 -19.08 16.20
C PHE A 125 -6.20 -19.27 15.30
N PHE A 126 -6.02 -19.85 14.10
CA PHE A 126 -7.07 -20.13 13.12
C PHE A 126 -7.41 -21.63 13.01
N LYS A 127 -7.11 -22.41 14.06
CA LYS A 127 -7.43 -23.84 14.18
C LYS A 127 -8.89 -24.09 14.53
N SER A 128 -9.51 -23.14 15.26
CA SER A 128 -10.93 -23.15 15.56
C SER A 128 -11.74 -22.65 14.38
N ASN A 129 -12.96 -23.17 14.30
CA ASN A 129 -14.02 -22.63 13.47
C ASN A 129 -14.27 -21.14 13.77
N TYR A 130 -14.83 -20.43 12.80
CA TYR A 130 -15.30 -19.07 12.97
C TYR A 130 -16.31 -18.98 14.13
N SER A 131 -16.16 -17.94 14.93
CA SER A 131 -17.07 -17.58 16.03
C SER A 131 -17.15 -16.07 16.13
N GLU A 132 -18.39 -15.55 16.18
CA GLU A 132 -18.70 -14.12 16.35
C GLU A 132 -18.16 -13.57 17.68
N LEU A 133 -18.02 -14.41 18.71
CA LEU A 133 -17.43 -14.05 20.00
C LEU A 133 -15.90 -13.89 19.94
N GLN A 134 -15.24 -14.58 19.00
CA GLN A 134 -13.78 -14.66 18.92
C GLN A 134 -13.19 -13.84 17.76
N HIS A 135 -13.99 -13.48 16.75
CA HIS A 135 -13.51 -12.85 15.51
C HIS A 135 -14.43 -11.69 15.06
N GLU A 136 -13.93 -10.45 15.14
CA GLU A 136 -14.62 -9.25 14.66
C GLU A 136 -14.08 -8.83 13.28
N PHE A 137 -14.94 -8.76 12.26
CA PHE A 137 -14.61 -8.25 10.93
C PHE A 137 -15.29 -6.91 10.69
N ARG A 138 -14.50 -5.84 10.56
CA ARG A 138 -15.01 -4.47 10.46
C ARG A 138 -14.42 -3.68 9.31
N SER A 139 -15.29 -3.00 8.58
CA SER A 139 -14.93 -2.30 7.34
C SER A 139 -15.54 -0.90 7.26
N SER A 140 -14.93 -0.01 6.47
CA SER A 140 -15.55 1.29 6.18
C SER A 140 -16.82 1.13 5.32
N ILE A 141 -17.70 2.15 5.29
CA ILE A 141 -18.90 2.16 4.41
C ILE A 141 -18.63 2.04 2.90
N LYS A 142 -17.37 2.05 2.45
CA LYS A 142 -17.03 1.94 1.02
C LYS A 142 -17.07 0.48 0.58
N GLN A 143 -17.66 0.21 -0.58
CA GLN A 143 -17.82 -1.15 -1.10
C GLN A 143 -16.46 -1.86 -1.19
N ARG A 144 -15.44 -1.30 -1.85
CA ARG A 144 -14.08 -1.87 -1.85
C ARG A 144 -13.52 -2.31 -0.48
N THR A 145 -13.85 -1.64 0.64
CA THR A 145 -13.40 -2.08 1.97
C THR A 145 -14.26 -3.17 2.60
N ARG A 146 -15.56 -3.23 2.26
CA ARG A 146 -16.41 -4.38 2.61
C ARG A 146 -15.98 -5.61 1.83
N ASP A 147 -15.70 -5.43 0.55
CA ASP A 147 -15.28 -6.51 -0.35
C ASP A 147 -13.89 -7.01 0.05
N SER A 148 -12.94 -6.14 0.40
CA SER A 148 -11.67 -6.57 1.02
C SER A 148 -11.91 -7.38 2.31
N ALA A 149 -12.82 -6.96 3.18
CA ALA A 149 -13.14 -7.72 4.38
C ALA A 149 -13.70 -9.12 4.06
N PHE A 150 -14.59 -9.21 3.07
CA PHE A 150 -15.16 -10.47 2.59
C PHE A 150 -14.08 -11.40 1.99
N HIS A 151 -13.21 -10.90 1.12
CA HIS A 151 -12.15 -11.71 0.52
C HIS A 151 -11.07 -12.14 1.52
N PHE A 152 -10.78 -11.30 2.53
CA PHE A 152 -9.92 -11.69 3.64
C PHE A 152 -10.56 -12.79 4.50
N ALA A 153 -11.85 -12.64 4.84
CA ALA A 153 -12.60 -13.67 5.54
C ALA A 153 -12.68 -14.99 4.75
N ARG A 154 -12.82 -14.93 3.42
CA ARG A 154 -12.78 -16.09 2.51
C ARG A 154 -11.44 -16.84 2.59
N GLY A 155 -10.31 -16.14 2.75
CA GLY A 155 -9.00 -16.75 2.91
C GLY A 155 -8.75 -17.36 4.30
N LEU A 156 -9.31 -16.76 5.36
CA LEU A 156 -9.23 -17.30 6.72
C LEU A 156 -10.19 -18.47 6.97
N PHE A 157 -11.44 -18.33 6.55
CA PHE A 157 -12.56 -19.22 6.90
C PHE A 157 -13.35 -19.66 5.65
N PRO A 158 -12.72 -20.34 4.66
CA PRO A 158 -13.36 -20.67 3.39
C PRO A 158 -14.66 -21.46 3.56
N ASP A 159 -14.67 -22.46 4.43
CA ASP A 159 -15.81 -23.37 4.66
C ASP A 159 -16.93 -22.73 5.51
N GLU A 160 -16.63 -21.62 6.20
CA GLU A 160 -17.54 -20.96 7.16
C GLU A 160 -17.80 -19.49 6.82
N LEU A 161 -17.43 -19.05 5.62
CA LEU A 161 -17.66 -17.68 5.12
C LEU A 161 -19.12 -17.24 5.26
N HIS A 162 -20.06 -18.17 5.11
CA HIS A 162 -21.51 -17.95 5.28
C HIS A 162 -21.94 -17.59 6.71
N LYS A 163 -21.10 -17.88 7.72
CA LYS A 163 -21.32 -17.52 9.13
C LYS A 163 -20.73 -16.15 9.49
N VAL A 164 -19.75 -15.66 8.71
CA VAL A 164 -18.98 -14.47 9.07
C VAL A 164 -19.87 -13.22 9.09
N LYS A 165 -19.89 -12.52 10.22
CA LYS A 165 -20.52 -11.21 10.36
C LYS A 165 -19.58 -10.11 9.93
N PHE A 166 -20.08 -9.21 9.08
CA PHE A 166 -19.34 -8.06 8.57
C PHE A 166 -19.96 -6.77 9.08
N ASP A 167 -19.32 -6.17 10.08
CA ASP A 167 -19.76 -4.89 10.62
C ASP A 167 -19.23 -3.74 9.75
N SER A 168 -20.11 -3.15 8.96
CA SER A 168 -19.83 -1.88 8.29
C SER A 168 -19.89 -0.75 9.31
N SER A 169 -18.81 0.04 9.40
CA SER A 169 -18.76 1.32 10.09
C SER A 169 -20.02 2.16 9.80
N ASN A 170 -20.55 2.89 10.77
CA ASN A 170 -21.53 3.94 10.46
C ASN A 170 -20.79 5.20 9.94
N LYS A 171 -21.51 6.30 9.68
CA LYS A 171 -20.87 7.55 9.24
C LYS A 171 -19.92 8.14 10.30
N ASP A 172 -20.07 7.77 11.57
CA ASP A 172 -19.39 8.35 12.73
C ASP A 172 -18.35 7.42 13.36
N ASP A 173 -17.90 6.39 12.64
CA ASP A 173 -16.83 5.52 13.11
C ASP A 173 -15.48 6.26 13.13
N PHE A 174 -15.08 6.66 14.32
CA PHE A 174 -13.80 7.32 14.56
C PHE A 174 -12.61 6.34 14.54
N VAL A 175 -12.80 5.02 14.63
CA VAL A 175 -11.69 4.05 14.56
C VAL A 175 -11.29 3.82 13.11
N LEU A 176 -12.26 3.54 12.23
CA LEU A 176 -12.00 3.24 10.82
C LEU A 176 -11.92 4.48 9.92
N ARG A 177 -12.41 5.64 10.35
CA ARG A 177 -12.58 6.81 9.46
C ARG A 177 -12.14 8.16 10.05
N PHE A 178 -11.33 8.17 11.13
CA PHE A 178 -10.82 9.40 11.78
C PHE A 178 -10.28 10.44 10.80
N HIS A 179 -9.56 10.01 9.74
CA HIS A 179 -8.96 10.90 8.74
C HIS A 179 -9.99 11.79 8.01
N THR A 180 -11.26 11.37 7.93
CA THR A 180 -12.36 12.17 7.34
C THR A 180 -13.15 13.00 8.36
N ARG A 181 -12.76 12.94 9.63
CA ARG A 181 -13.51 13.50 10.78
C ARG A 181 -12.72 14.55 11.56
N CYS A 182 -11.53 14.92 11.09
CA CYS A 182 -10.68 15.89 11.76
C CYS A 182 -10.80 17.30 11.14
N ARG A 183 -11.63 18.17 11.74
CA ARG A 183 -11.86 19.54 11.23
C ARG A 183 -10.60 20.40 11.20
N LEU A 184 -9.73 20.30 12.21
CA LEU A 184 -8.47 21.04 12.27
C LEU A 184 -7.58 20.65 11.08
N TRP A 185 -7.31 19.36 10.90
CA TRP A 185 -6.54 18.85 9.76
C TRP A 185 -7.10 19.32 8.42
N SER A 186 -8.42 19.23 8.21
CA SER A 186 -9.01 19.66 6.94
C SER A 186 -8.84 21.17 6.70
N LYS A 187 -8.83 22.00 7.76
CA LYS A 187 -8.58 23.44 7.62
C LYS A 187 -7.09 23.79 7.43
N THR A 188 -6.19 23.15 8.18
CA THR A 188 -4.79 23.60 8.28
C THR A 188 -3.81 22.84 7.38
N ILE A 189 -4.21 21.67 6.85
CA ILE A 189 -3.38 20.81 6.01
C ILE A 189 -4.05 20.61 4.64
N ASP A 190 -5.12 19.80 4.59
CA ASP A 190 -5.84 19.39 3.37
C ASP A 190 -6.18 20.56 2.41
N ARG A 191 -6.78 21.62 2.95
CA ARG A 191 -7.22 22.82 2.22
C ARG A 191 -6.23 23.99 2.29
N ASN A 192 -5.05 23.79 2.88
CA ASN A 192 -4.05 24.82 3.01
C ASN A 192 -3.05 24.69 1.85
N THR A 193 -3.01 25.68 0.95
CA THR A 193 -2.09 25.67 -0.20
C THR A 193 -0.63 25.58 0.25
N SER A 194 -0.25 26.19 1.38
CA SER A 194 1.11 26.13 1.92
C SER A 194 1.58 24.70 2.26
N THR A 195 0.67 23.74 2.46
CA THR A 195 1.02 22.32 2.64
C THR A 195 1.68 21.72 1.40
N TYR A 196 1.38 22.27 0.22
CA TYR A 196 1.87 21.76 -1.07
C TYR A 196 3.07 22.55 -1.60
N HIS A 197 3.59 23.55 -0.88
CA HIS A 197 4.70 24.39 -1.34
C HIS A 197 5.93 23.58 -1.83
N GLN A 198 6.31 22.50 -1.15
CA GLN A 198 7.43 21.66 -1.60
C GLN A 198 7.10 20.84 -2.85
N LEU A 199 5.84 20.44 -3.02
CA LEU A 199 5.36 19.79 -4.23
C LEU A 199 5.41 20.77 -5.40
N ASP A 200 4.89 21.99 -5.21
CA ASP A 200 4.86 23.04 -6.23
C ASP A 200 6.29 23.40 -6.65
N LYS A 201 7.23 23.53 -5.69
CA LYS A 201 8.66 23.78 -5.93
C LYS A 201 9.33 22.64 -6.72
N PHE A 202 9.06 21.38 -6.38
CA PHE A 202 9.61 20.23 -7.10
C PHE A 202 9.02 20.11 -8.51
N MET A 203 7.70 20.28 -8.66
CA MET A 203 7.00 20.21 -9.96
C MET A 203 7.42 21.34 -10.91
N SER A 204 7.73 22.53 -10.40
CA SER A 204 8.30 23.64 -11.17
C SER A 204 9.83 23.62 -11.29
N GLY A 205 10.48 22.58 -10.75
CA GLY A 205 11.93 22.45 -10.72
C GLY A 205 12.52 21.85 -12.00
N PRO A 206 13.84 22.04 -12.25
CA PRO A 206 14.50 21.55 -13.46
C PRO A 206 14.40 20.03 -13.60
N THR A 207 14.54 19.28 -12.50
CA THR A 207 14.44 17.80 -12.49
C THR A 207 13.10 17.29 -13.01
N MET A 208 11.99 17.96 -12.69
CA MET A 208 10.68 17.59 -13.25
C MET A 208 10.58 18.04 -14.72
N ALA A 209 10.99 19.27 -15.03
CA ALA A 209 10.93 19.79 -16.40
C ALA A 209 11.71 18.91 -17.40
N GLU A 210 12.92 18.49 -17.05
CA GLU A 210 13.75 17.58 -17.85
C GLU A 210 13.09 16.20 -18.03
N ALA A 211 12.43 15.66 -16.99
CA ALA A 211 11.70 14.40 -17.11
C ALA A 211 10.49 14.52 -18.05
N LEU A 212 9.73 15.62 -17.98
CA LEU A 212 8.60 15.88 -18.89
C LEU A 212 9.07 16.01 -20.35
N ILE A 213 10.19 16.71 -20.59
CA ILE A 213 10.81 16.82 -21.92
C ILE A 213 11.17 15.43 -22.46
N ARG A 214 11.97 14.64 -21.74
CA ARG A 214 12.39 13.30 -22.21
C ARG A 214 11.23 12.34 -22.49
N ILE A 215 10.17 12.38 -21.69
CA ILE A 215 8.97 11.56 -21.92
C ILE A 215 8.24 12.03 -23.20
N SER A 216 8.19 13.34 -23.45
CA SER A 216 7.54 13.91 -24.65
C SER A 216 8.33 13.61 -25.92
N ASP A 217 9.66 13.75 -25.86
CA ASP A 217 10.58 13.42 -26.95
C ASP A 217 10.52 11.92 -27.29
N ARG A 218 10.52 11.04 -26.27
CA ARG A 218 10.32 9.59 -26.44
C ARG A 218 8.98 9.27 -27.10
N LEU A 219 7.93 10.02 -26.79
CA LEU A 219 6.61 9.90 -27.43
C LEU A 219 6.52 10.53 -28.83
N GLY A 220 7.60 11.14 -29.35
CA GLY A 220 7.63 11.77 -30.66
C GLY A 220 6.80 13.06 -30.76
N LEU A 221 6.51 13.70 -29.62
CA LEU A 221 5.67 14.88 -29.56
C LEU A 221 6.46 16.15 -29.87
N ASN A 222 5.88 17.05 -30.66
CA ASN A 222 6.47 18.37 -30.97
C ASN A 222 6.17 19.43 -29.90
N TYR A 223 5.69 19.01 -28.72
CA TYR A 223 5.40 19.85 -27.56
C TYR A 223 5.71 19.05 -26.28
N THR A 224 6.06 19.76 -25.20
CA THR A 224 6.27 19.14 -23.89
C THR A 224 4.92 18.91 -23.20
N LEU A 225 4.64 17.67 -22.81
CA LEU A 225 3.49 17.29 -21.98
C LEU A 225 3.56 17.96 -20.60
N ASP A 226 2.41 18.32 -20.05
CA ASP A 226 2.33 18.78 -18.67
C ASP A 226 2.39 17.60 -17.66
N TYR A 227 2.68 17.90 -16.40
CA TYR A 227 2.75 16.88 -15.35
C TYR A 227 1.43 16.11 -15.19
N SER A 228 0.28 16.71 -15.46
CA SER A 228 -1.03 16.06 -15.33
C SER A 228 -1.28 15.03 -16.45
N GLU A 229 -0.83 15.31 -17.68
CA GLU A 229 -0.84 14.38 -18.81
C GLU A 229 0.12 13.21 -18.57
N VAL A 230 1.35 13.50 -18.17
CA VAL A 230 2.34 12.47 -17.80
C VAL A 230 1.85 11.63 -16.62
N LYS A 231 1.18 12.24 -15.62
CA LYS A 231 0.56 11.50 -14.52
C LYS A 231 -0.66 10.69 -14.95
N LEU A 232 -1.36 11.07 -16.02
CA LEU A 232 -2.46 10.31 -16.60
C LEU A 232 -1.92 9.06 -17.31
N ALA A 233 -0.85 9.16 -18.10
CA ALA A 233 -0.17 8.01 -18.69
C ALA A 233 0.27 6.99 -17.61
N LEU A 234 0.90 7.47 -16.52
CA LEU A 234 1.28 6.60 -15.40
C LEU A 234 0.08 5.93 -14.74
N ARG A 235 -1.08 6.61 -14.68
CA ARG A 235 -2.32 6.00 -14.17
C ARG A 235 -2.89 4.95 -15.13
N TYR A 236 -2.78 5.11 -16.45
CA TYR A 236 -3.19 4.06 -17.39
C TYR A 236 -2.33 2.81 -17.21
N CYS A 237 -1.00 2.96 -17.18
CA CYS A 237 -0.06 1.89 -16.83
C CYS A 237 -0.49 1.16 -15.55
N ALA A 238 -0.55 1.89 -14.42
CA ALA A 238 -0.85 1.29 -13.11
C ALA A 238 -2.28 0.74 -12.98
N SER A 239 -3.25 1.23 -13.78
CA SER A 239 -4.64 0.77 -13.71
C SER A 239 -4.91 -0.45 -14.58
N GLN A 240 -4.29 -0.55 -15.77
CA GLN A 240 -4.45 -1.72 -16.65
C GLN A 240 -3.79 -2.96 -16.04
N SER A 241 -2.51 -2.87 -15.64
CA SER A 241 -1.82 -3.99 -14.98
C SER A 241 -2.53 -4.44 -13.68
N ALA A 242 -3.31 -3.57 -13.05
CA ALA A 242 -4.11 -3.86 -11.87
C ALA A 242 -5.58 -4.25 -12.15
N TRP A 243 -6.00 -4.25 -13.41
CA TRP A 243 -7.32 -4.69 -13.84
C TRP A 243 -7.29 -6.15 -14.30
N ASN A 244 -6.43 -6.46 -15.27
CA ASN A 244 -6.37 -7.75 -15.95
C ASN A 244 -4.96 -8.39 -15.97
N SER A 245 -3.95 -7.75 -15.38
CA SER A 245 -2.54 -8.18 -15.42
C SER A 245 -1.86 -8.06 -16.77
N GLU A 246 -2.47 -7.39 -17.75
CA GLU A 246 -1.84 -7.15 -19.04
C GLU A 246 -0.74 -6.10 -18.90
N ASP A 247 0.27 -6.24 -19.76
CA ASP A 247 1.28 -5.22 -19.96
C ASP A 247 0.64 -4.04 -20.72
N SER A 248 0.92 -2.83 -20.27
CA SER A 248 0.33 -1.62 -20.82
C SER A 248 1.38 -0.85 -21.60
N PRO A 249 1.14 -0.45 -22.87
CA PRO A 249 2.07 0.39 -23.61
C PRO A 249 2.36 1.72 -22.87
N TRP A 250 1.42 2.20 -22.07
CA TRP A 250 1.60 3.36 -21.19
C TRP A 250 2.63 3.14 -20.07
N CYS A 251 3.08 1.91 -19.79
CA CYS A 251 4.19 1.66 -18.86
C CYS A 251 5.56 1.89 -19.53
N HIS A 252 5.67 1.63 -20.83
CA HIS A 252 6.91 1.71 -21.61
C HIS A 252 7.31 3.15 -21.99
N VAL A 253 6.43 4.13 -21.77
CA VAL A 253 6.75 5.55 -21.99
C VAL A 253 7.70 6.13 -20.94
N PHE A 254 8.06 5.39 -19.88
CA PHE A 254 8.87 5.85 -18.76
C PHE A 254 10.16 5.03 -18.58
N SER A 255 11.27 5.71 -18.29
CA SER A 255 12.46 5.10 -17.68
C SER A 255 12.33 5.00 -16.16
N GLU A 256 13.17 4.19 -15.51
CA GLU A 256 13.21 4.06 -14.04
C GLU A 256 13.50 5.40 -13.35
N GLU A 257 14.34 6.24 -13.93
CA GLU A 257 14.69 7.54 -13.37
C GLU A 257 13.50 8.50 -13.41
N GLU A 258 12.80 8.57 -14.53
CA GLU A 258 11.56 9.35 -14.66
C GLU A 258 10.46 8.83 -13.72
N LEU A 259 10.31 7.51 -13.57
CA LEU A 259 9.40 6.93 -12.58
C LEU A 259 9.77 7.36 -11.16
N LYS A 260 11.05 7.35 -10.77
CA LYS A 260 11.52 7.82 -9.45
C LYS A 260 11.23 9.30 -9.23
N ILE A 261 11.36 10.13 -10.27
CA ILE A 261 11.04 11.57 -10.24
C ILE A 261 9.52 11.78 -10.07
N ILE A 262 8.68 11.08 -10.84
CA ILE A 262 7.21 11.19 -10.79
C ILE A 262 6.63 10.61 -9.50
N ASP A 263 7.23 9.53 -8.96
CA ASP A 263 6.89 8.95 -7.66
C ASP A 263 7.24 9.93 -6.52
N HIS A 264 8.37 10.63 -6.62
CA HIS A 264 8.76 11.60 -5.60
C HIS A 264 7.77 12.77 -5.45
N ALA A 265 7.12 13.21 -6.54
CA ALA A 265 6.05 14.20 -6.46
C ALA A 265 4.85 13.69 -5.65
N ASP A 266 4.42 12.45 -5.86
CA ASP A 266 3.38 11.84 -5.02
C ASP A 266 3.85 11.63 -3.57
N ASP A 267 5.13 11.35 -3.36
CA ASP A 267 5.70 11.18 -2.02
C ASP A 267 5.72 12.46 -1.22
N ILE A 268 6.23 13.57 -1.78
CA ILE A 268 6.13 14.89 -1.15
C ILE A 268 4.65 15.18 -0.82
N ARG A 269 3.75 14.99 -1.79
CA ARG A 269 2.31 15.24 -1.60
C ARG A 269 1.75 14.44 -0.43
N LYS A 270 1.98 13.13 -0.39
CA LYS A 270 1.44 12.24 0.65
C LYS A 270 2.12 12.47 2.00
N TYR A 271 3.43 12.72 2.04
CA TYR A 271 4.21 12.96 3.26
C TYR A 271 3.69 14.19 4.01
N TYR A 272 3.54 15.34 3.35
CA TYR A 272 3.02 16.55 3.98
C TYR A 272 1.52 16.43 4.36
N LEU A 273 0.73 15.73 3.54
CA LEU A 273 -0.72 15.57 3.78
C LEU A 273 -1.06 14.51 4.86
N HIS A 274 -0.19 13.52 5.09
CA HIS A 274 -0.48 12.36 5.94
C HIS A 274 0.55 12.01 7.02
N SER A 275 1.76 12.55 7.01
CA SER A 275 2.86 12.08 7.84
C SER A 275 3.52 13.20 8.69
N TYR A 276 4.80 13.05 9.01
CA TYR A 276 5.56 13.80 10.02
C TYR A 276 5.55 15.34 9.96
N PRO A 277 5.42 16.04 8.81
CA PRO A 277 5.47 17.52 8.75
C PRO A 277 4.40 18.27 9.56
N SER A 278 3.39 17.59 10.11
CA SER A 278 2.46 18.22 11.04
C SER A 278 1.89 17.24 12.04
N GLU A 279 1.99 17.57 13.34
CA GLU A 279 1.48 16.71 14.42
C GLU A 279 0.02 16.28 14.24
N ILE A 280 -0.81 17.15 13.68
CA ILE A 280 -2.24 16.87 13.48
C ILE A 280 -2.47 15.71 12.49
N ASN A 281 -1.50 15.39 11.63
CA ASN A 281 -1.57 14.25 10.72
C ASN A 281 -1.66 12.92 11.48
N TYR A 282 -0.85 12.74 12.53
CA TYR A 282 -0.76 11.47 13.27
C TYR A 282 -1.42 11.51 14.66
N LYS A 283 -1.55 12.68 15.32
CA LYS A 283 -2.32 12.81 16.58
C LYS A 283 -3.80 12.46 16.38
N GLN A 284 -4.36 12.67 15.18
CA GLN A 284 -5.75 12.30 14.87
C GLN A 284 -5.99 10.77 14.77
N ALA A 285 -4.95 9.94 14.63
CA ALA A 285 -5.07 8.46 14.65
C ALA A 285 -5.42 7.90 16.05
N CYS A 286 -5.43 8.77 17.07
CA CYS A 286 -5.88 8.56 18.44
C CYS A 286 -6.94 7.46 18.68
N PRO A 287 -8.11 7.45 18.01
CA PRO A 287 -9.13 6.44 18.29
C PRO A 287 -8.68 5.02 17.93
N LEU A 288 -7.90 4.87 16.85
CA LEU A 288 -7.40 3.58 16.37
C LEU A 288 -6.23 3.07 17.22
N VAL A 289 -5.24 3.93 17.53
CA VAL A 289 -4.11 3.57 18.41
C VAL A 289 -4.65 3.13 19.78
N ARG A 290 -5.61 3.88 20.34
CA ARG A 290 -6.27 3.51 21.60
C ARG A 290 -7.04 2.18 21.52
N ALA A 291 -7.79 1.96 20.45
CA ALA A 291 -8.56 0.74 20.27
C ALA A 291 -7.65 -0.50 20.16
N MET A 292 -6.52 -0.37 19.47
CA MET A 292 -5.48 -1.40 19.39
C MET A 292 -4.86 -1.67 20.76
N LEU A 293 -4.34 -0.64 21.45
CA LEU A 293 -3.67 -0.82 22.73
C LEU A 293 -4.62 -1.40 23.79
N LYS A 294 -5.87 -0.91 23.87
CA LYS A 294 -6.87 -1.47 24.79
C LYS A 294 -7.16 -2.95 24.52
N PHE A 295 -7.35 -3.32 23.25
CA PHE A 295 -7.57 -4.71 22.85
C PHE A 295 -6.39 -5.62 23.21
N LEU A 296 -5.15 -5.19 22.95
CA LEU A 296 -3.95 -5.92 23.36
C LEU A 296 -3.77 -5.99 24.89
N SER A 297 -4.45 -5.13 25.65
CA SER A 297 -4.35 -5.03 27.11
C SER A 297 -5.50 -5.71 27.86
N THR A 298 -6.46 -6.32 27.15
CA THR A 298 -7.55 -7.07 27.78
C THR A 298 -6.99 -8.23 28.58
N LYS A 299 -7.27 -8.22 29.89
CA LYS A 299 -6.99 -9.33 30.83
C LYS A 299 -8.27 -9.98 31.37
N ASP A 300 -9.44 -9.59 30.87
CA ASP A 300 -10.72 -10.18 31.28
C ASP A 300 -10.80 -11.64 30.81
N PRO A 301 -10.92 -12.62 31.71
CA PRO A 301 -11.06 -14.03 31.34
C PRO A 301 -12.38 -14.32 30.60
N HIS A 302 -13.38 -13.44 30.67
CA HIS A 302 -14.64 -13.54 29.94
C HIS A 302 -14.61 -12.88 28.56
N GLU A 303 -13.57 -12.10 28.22
CA GLU A 303 -13.45 -11.51 26.87
C GLU A 303 -12.90 -12.58 25.90
N GLU A 304 -13.83 -13.23 25.21
CA GLU A 304 -13.52 -14.27 24.22
C GLU A 304 -12.83 -13.74 22.96
N LEU A 305 -12.96 -12.45 22.64
CA LEU A 305 -12.45 -11.86 21.40
C LEU A 305 -10.94 -12.09 21.25
N LYS A 306 -10.54 -12.85 20.22
CA LYS A 306 -9.13 -13.15 19.91
C LYS A 306 -8.63 -12.33 18.73
N ALA A 307 -9.50 -12.03 17.76
CA ALA A 307 -9.13 -11.41 16.49
C ALA A 307 -10.03 -10.21 16.15
N ARG A 308 -9.41 -9.14 15.64
CA ARG A 308 -10.09 -7.96 15.10
C ARG A 308 -9.46 -7.57 13.76
N PHE A 309 -10.22 -7.65 12.68
CA PHE A 309 -9.79 -7.34 11.32
C PHE A 309 -10.43 -6.02 10.85
N LEU A 310 -9.59 -5.01 10.55
CA LEU A 310 -10.02 -3.63 10.28
C LEU A 310 -9.67 -3.17 8.86
N PHE A 311 -10.69 -2.89 8.05
CA PHE A 311 -10.53 -2.53 6.63
C PHE A 311 -10.86 -1.05 6.38
N SER A 312 -9.84 -0.27 6.03
CA SER A 312 -9.90 1.20 5.93
C SER A 312 -9.28 1.72 4.62
N HIS A 313 -8.63 2.89 4.63
CA HIS A 313 -8.07 3.56 3.44
C HIS A 313 -6.62 3.98 3.70
N SER A 314 -5.84 4.17 2.62
CA SER A 314 -4.50 4.78 2.61
C SER A 314 -4.37 5.97 3.56
N GLY A 315 -5.31 6.92 3.46
CA GLY A 315 -5.34 8.12 4.31
C GLY A 315 -5.53 7.86 5.81
N SER A 316 -6.08 6.71 6.22
CA SER A 316 -6.01 6.22 7.62
C SER A 316 -4.66 5.56 7.89
N MET A 317 -4.22 4.66 7.00
CA MET A 317 -3.03 3.83 7.20
C MET A 317 -1.79 4.68 7.37
N LEU A 318 -1.51 5.61 6.45
CA LEU A 318 -0.38 6.54 6.53
C LEU A 318 -0.35 7.35 7.84
N LYS A 319 -1.51 7.85 8.27
CA LYS A 319 -1.64 8.61 9.53
C LYS A 319 -1.43 7.73 10.76
N PHE A 320 -1.82 6.46 10.68
CA PHE A 320 -1.65 5.48 11.74
C PHE A 320 -0.20 4.96 11.84
N ILE A 321 0.46 4.61 10.73
CA ILE A 321 1.88 4.18 10.77
C ILE A 321 2.81 5.31 11.20
N THR A 322 2.49 6.56 10.83
CA THR A 322 3.18 7.76 11.35
C THR A 322 2.96 7.88 12.87
N ALA A 323 1.76 7.60 13.38
CA ALA A 323 1.47 7.57 14.82
C ALA A 323 2.23 6.45 15.56
N MET A 324 2.53 5.34 14.86
CA MET A 324 3.37 4.26 15.35
C MET A 324 4.87 4.56 15.24
N GLY A 325 5.30 5.68 14.65
CA GLY A 325 6.71 6.03 14.51
C GLY A 325 7.43 5.29 13.37
N LEU A 326 6.71 4.79 12.37
CA LEU A 326 7.29 4.07 11.24
C LEU A 326 7.65 5.01 10.09
N PHE A 327 8.82 4.80 9.48
CA PHE A 327 9.33 5.54 8.32
C PHE A 327 9.55 7.04 8.58
N GLU A 328 9.95 7.40 9.80
CA GLU A 328 10.37 8.77 10.13
C GLU A 328 11.68 9.13 9.40
N GLU A 329 11.71 10.31 8.78
CA GLU A 329 12.91 10.83 8.10
C GLU A 329 13.76 11.67 9.05
N LYS A 330 15.07 11.71 8.79
CA LYS A 330 16.02 12.59 9.51
C LYS A 330 15.71 14.09 9.32
N SER A 331 15.14 14.43 8.17
CA SER A 331 14.72 15.77 7.76
C SER A 331 13.47 15.65 6.89
N HIS A 332 12.60 16.67 6.89
CA HIS A 332 11.42 16.63 6.03
C HIS A 332 11.79 16.61 4.54
N LEU A 333 11.05 15.81 3.75
CA LEU A 333 11.27 15.68 2.30
C LEU A 333 11.24 17.03 1.59
N THR A 334 12.24 17.26 0.75
CA THR A 334 12.43 18.42 -0.12
C THR A 334 12.42 17.99 -1.58
N GLU A 335 12.50 18.95 -2.50
CA GLU A 335 12.69 18.70 -3.93
C GLU A 335 13.96 17.91 -4.30
N HIS A 336 14.93 17.78 -3.39
CA HIS A 336 16.22 17.14 -3.64
C HIS A 336 16.28 15.68 -3.20
N ASP A 337 15.33 15.19 -2.39
CA ASP A 337 15.39 13.88 -1.73
C ASP A 337 14.89 12.72 -2.61
N TRP A 338 14.78 12.91 -3.92
CA TRP A 338 14.15 11.95 -4.83
C TRP A 338 14.89 10.62 -4.92
N HIS A 339 16.23 10.64 -4.87
CA HIS A 339 17.07 9.42 -4.86
C HIS A 339 17.10 8.70 -3.50
N ASN A 340 17.29 9.43 -2.39
CA ASN A 340 17.68 8.85 -1.10
C ASN A 340 16.74 9.26 0.03
N LYS A 341 15.60 8.54 0.10
CA LYS A 341 14.55 8.72 1.11
C LYS A 341 14.11 7.38 1.70
N THR A 342 13.77 7.40 2.98
CA THR A 342 13.19 6.29 3.77
C THR A 342 11.68 6.20 3.54
N TRP A 343 11.02 7.36 3.48
CA TRP A 343 9.60 7.51 3.23
C TRP A 343 9.37 7.42 1.73
N ARG A 344 8.95 6.23 1.27
CA ARG A 344 8.63 5.93 -0.13
C ARG A 344 7.19 5.46 -0.23
N GLY A 345 6.29 6.31 -0.70
CA GLY A 345 4.85 6.10 -0.74
C GLY A 345 4.43 4.98 -1.68
N SER A 346 5.18 4.73 -2.76
CA SER A 346 5.06 3.53 -3.60
C SER A 346 5.27 2.23 -2.82
N PHE A 347 6.21 2.23 -1.86
CA PHE A 347 6.52 1.07 -1.03
C PHE A 347 5.66 0.96 0.23
N ILE A 348 5.25 2.07 0.85
CA ILE A 348 4.52 2.07 2.13
C ILE A 348 3.03 2.37 2.01
N ASP A 349 2.52 2.91 0.91
CA ASP A 349 1.09 3.17 0.70
C ASP A 349 0.56 2.43 -0.53
N ALA A 350 1.02 1.18 -0.64
CA ALA A 350 0.62 0.23 -1.66
C ALA A 350 -0.81 -0.30 -1.45
N PHE A 351 -1.34 -0.97 -2.48
CA PHE A 351 -2.58 -1.74 -2.34
C PHE A 351 -2.39 -2.93 -1.38
N ALA A 352 -3.47 -3.31 -0.70
CA ALA A 352 -3.46 -4.26 0.41
C ALA A 352 -2.43 -3.95 1.55
N SER A 353 -1.94 -2.71 1.65
CA SER A 353 -1.08 -2.26 2.77
C SER A 353 -1.71 -2.63 4.10
N ASN A 354 -0.98 -3.42 4.88
CA ASN A 354 -1.47 -4.07 6.09
C ASN A 354 -0.55 -3.80 7.27
N TYR A 355 -1.15 -3.73 8.45
CA TYR A 355 -0.48 -3.65 9.73
C TYR A 355 -1.10 -4.70 10.65
N ALA A 356 -0.28 -5.43 11.39
CA ALA A 356 -0.74 -6.35 12.43
C ALA A 356 0.03 -6.14 13.73
N ALA A 357 -0.67 -6.22 14.86
CA ALA A 357 -0.07 -6.32 16.18
C ALA A 357 -0.55 -7.62 16.82
N ILE A 358 0.37 -8.54 17.09
CA ILE A 358 0.09 -9.89 17.57
C ILE A 358 0.62 -10.01 19.00
N LEU A 359 -0.27 -10.28 19.96
CA LEU A 359 0.08 -10.51 21.35
C LEU A 359 0.56 -11.95 21.59
N TYR A 360 1.69 -12.11 22.25
CA TYR A 360 2.25 -13.36 22.71
C TYR A 360 2.34 -13.35 24.24
N ARG A 361 1.91 -14.45 24.86
CA ARG A 361 2.19 -14.76 26.26
C ARG A 361 3.49 -15.56 26.31
N CYS A 362 4.56 -14.94 26.77
CA CYS A 362 5.87 -15.58 26.83
C CYS A 362 6.07 -16.36 28.14
N SER A 363 7.02 -17.31 28.14
CA SER A 363 7.32 -18.18 29.30
C SER A 363 7.96 -17.44 30.48
N ASP A 364 8.44 -16.21 30.27
CA ASP A 364 8.90 -15.28 31.31
C ASP A 364 7.75 -14.51 31.98
N ASN A 365 6.49 -14.87 31.68
CA ASN A 365 5.27 -14.18 32.11
C ASN A 365 5.16 -12.71 31.65
N VAL A 366 5.97 -12.28 30.68
CA VAL A 366 5.84 -10.96 30.05
C VAL A 366 5.02 -11.07 28.78
N ASP A 367 3.91 -10.34 28.72
CA ASP A 367 3.13 -10.17 27.50
C ASP A 367 3.92 -9.33 26.49
N LYS A 368 4.20 -9.86 25.30
CA LYS A 368 4.99 -9.19 24.24
C LYS A 368 4.21 -9.10 22.94
N VAL A 369 4.41 -8.03 22.19
CA VAL A 369 3.72 -7.75 20.94
C VAL A 369 4.71 -7.78 19.78
N LEU A 370 4.41 -8.62 18.78
CA LEU A 370 5.03 -8.53 17.46
C LEU A 370 4.24 -7.53 16.62
N THR A 371 4.91 -6.50 16.10
CA THR A 371 4.33 -5.62 15.09
C THR A 371 4.82 -6.04 13.71
N LEU A 372 3.89 -6.21 12.77
CA LEU A 372 4.16 -6.40 11.35
C LEU A 372 3.65 -5.21 10.53
N TYR A 373 4.44 -4.78 9.55
CA TYR A 373 3.98 -3.91 8.49
C TYR A 373 4.25 -4.53 7.12
N GLN A 374 3.21 -4.67 6.29
CA GLN A 374 3.25 -5.46 5.05
C GLN A 374 3.93 -6.83 5.27
N GLU A 375 3.42 -7.55 6.28
CA GLU A 375 3.93 -8.85 6.76
C GLU A 375 5.38 -8.88 7.29
N ARG A 376 6.11 -7.75 7.33
CA ARG A 376 7.50 -7.67 7.81
C ARG A 376 7.57 -7.21 9.28
N PRO A 377 8.37 -7.84 10.15
CA PRO A 377 8.57 -7.38 11.52
C PRO A 377 9.10 -5.94 11.60
N MET A 378 8.50 -5.14 12.48
CA MET A 378 8.91 -3.76 12.76
C MET A 378 9.33 -3.62 14.23
N VAL A 379 10.49 -3.00 14.46
CA VAL A 379 10.89 -2.54 15.80
C VAL A 379 10.23 -1.18 16.03
N LEU A 380 9.42 -1.07 17.09
CA LEU A 380 8.74 0.18 17.46
C LEU A 380 9.62 1.03 18.38
N LYS A 381 9.27 2.32 18.50
CA LYS A 381 10.01 3.27 19.33
C LYS A 381 10.09 2.79 20.79
N ASN A 382 11.27 2.93 21.39
CA ASN A 382 11.62 2.46 22.74
C ASN A 382 11.57 0.93 22.95
N CYS A 383 11.45 0.12 21.89
CA CYS A 383 11.53 -1.33 21.95
C CYS A 383 12.92 -1.82 21.55
N ASP A 384 13.58 -2.64 22.37
CA ASP A 384 14.92 -3.16 22.07
C ASP A 384 14.93 -4.31 21.06
N SER A 385 13.76 -4.86 20.70
CA SER A 385 13.63 -5.97 19.75
C SER A 385 12.27 -5.99 19.04
N ILE A 386 12.11 -6.91 18.07
CA ILE A 386 10.85 -7.15 17.34
C ILE A 386 9.69 -7.66 18.23
N LEU A 387 9.98 -8.20 19.42
CA LEU A 387 8.99 -8.61 20.41
C LEU A 387 9.00 -7.60 21.55
N CYS A 388 8.23 -6.54 21.40
CA CYS A 388 8.20 -5.44 22.38
C CYS A 388 7.30 -5.78 23.56
N PRO A 389 7.74 -5.60 24.83
CA PRO A 389 6.86 -5.76 25.98
C PRO A 389 5.63 -4.85 25.88
N LEU A 390 4.45 -5.38 26.19
CA LEU A 390 3.18 -4.65 26.08
C LEU A 390 3.20 -3.36 26.93
N GLU A 391 3.79 -3.41 28.12
CA GLU A 391 3.91 -2.26 29.02
C GLU A 391 4.80 -1.14 28.43
N VAL A 392 5.85 -1.49 27.68
CA VAL A 392 6.70 -0.53 26.96
C VAL A 392 5.93 0.15 25.82
N LEU A 393 5.08 -0.58 25.10
CA LEU A 393 4.19 0.01 24.09
C LEU A 393 3.13 0.92 24.73
N GLN A 394 2.50 0.49 25.82
CA GLN A 394 1.55 1.33 26.57
C GLN A 394 2.20 2.64 27.07
N ALA A 395 3.43 2.57 27.55
CA ALA A 395 4.19 3.75 27.99
C ALA A 395 4.57 4.66 26.81
N THR A 396 5.07 4.10 25.72
CA THR A 396 5.48 4.83 24.50
C THR A 396 4.31 5.58 23.86
N TYR A 397 3.14 4.96 23.81
CA TYR A 397 1.94 5.52 23.17
C TYR A 397 0.90 6.02 24.18
N ARG A 398 1.32 6.38 25.40
CA ARG A 398 0.44 6.79 26.51
C ARG A 398 -0.48 7.95 26.15
N ASP A 399 0.04 8.96 25.44
CA ASP A 399 -0.72 10.12 24.96
C ASP A 399 -1.93 9.72 24.09
N TYR A 400 -1.89 8.55 23.45
CA TYR A 400 -2.99 7.99 22.67
C TYR A 400 -4.00 7.20 23.51
N LEU A 401 -3.66 6.71 24.71
CA LEU A 401 -4.63 6.08 25.60
C LEU A 401 -5.62 7.12 26.17
N ASP A 402 -5.10 8.28 26.55
CA ASP A 402 -5.88 9.37 27.20
C ASP A 402 -6.36 10.45 26.22
N CYS A 403 -6.18 10.24 24.91
CA CYS A 403 -6.47 11.22 23.88
C CYS A 403 -7.97 11.57 23.75
N ASN A 404 -8.26 12.84 23.47
CA ASN A 404 -9.60 13.30 23.10
C ASN A 404 -9.60 13.76 21.63
N PHE A 405 -10.18 12.94 20.74
CA PHE A 405 -10.21 13.18 19.29
C PHE A 405 -10.84 14.52 18.93
N ASP A 406 -12.00 14.87 19.49
CA ASP A 406 -12.69 16.13 19.18
C ASP A 406 -11.90 17.36 19.64
N ARG A 407 -11.17 17.26 20.77
CA ARG A 407 -10.24 18.30 21.24
C ARG A 407 -9.06 18.47 20.28
N ILE A 408 -8.40 17.37 19.90
CA ILE A 408 -7.29 17.34 18.92
C ILE A 408 -7.74 17.98 17.60
N CYS A 409 -8.91 17.58 17.11
CA CYS A 409 -9.43 18.00 15.82
C CYS A 409 -10.25 19.30 15.83
N ARG A 410 -10.40 19.97 16.98
CA ARG A 410 -11.24 21.18 17.17
C ARG A 410 -12.64 21.03 16.57
N ASN A 411 -13.23 19.83 16.74
CA ASN A 411 -14.60 19.54 16.36
C ASN A 411 -15.56 20.25 17.32
N LYS A 412 -16.78 20.56 16.87
CA LYS A 412 -17.82 21.07 17.77
C LYS A 412 -18.24 19.90 18.68
N LYS A 413 -18.45 20.16 19.99
CA LYS A 413 -19.06 19.17 20.88
C LYS A 413 -20.38 18.71 20.27
N ARG A 414 -20.56 17.40 20.11
CA ARG A 414 -21.83 16.83 19.66
C ARG A 414 -22.85 16.99 20.78
N ASN A 415 -24.02 17.55 20.47
CA ASN A 415 -25.16 17.43 21.38
C ASN A 415 -25.51 15.95 21.51
N LYS A 416 -25.49 15.40 22.73
CA LYS A 416 -26.04 14.07 23.01
C LYS A 416 -27.56 14.16 22.92
N GLY A 417 -28.14 13.93 21.74
CA GLY A 417 -29.57 14.17 21.54
C GLY A 417 -30.07 13.98 20.12
N SER A 418 -29.96 12.76 19.60
CA SER A 418 -30.86 12.18 18.58
C SER A 418 -30.49 10.70 18.46
N HIS A 419 -31.23 9.84 19.15
CA HIS A 419 -31.15 8.39 19.00
C HIS A 419 -31.76 7.96 17.66
#